data_AF-A0A7X1GYE7-F1
#
_entry.id   AF-A0A7X1GYE7-F1
#
_cell.length_a   1.000
_cell.length_b   1.000
_cell.length_c   1.000
_cell.angle_alpha   90.00
_cell.angle_beta   90.00
_cell.angle_gamma   90.00
#
_symmetry.space_group_name_H-M   'P 1'
#
loop_
_entity.id
_entity.type
_entity.pdbx_description
1 polymer ?
#
loop_
_entity_poly.entity_id
_entity_poly.type
_entity_poly.pdbx_seq_one_letter_code
_entity_poly.pdbx_strand_id
1 'polypeptide(L)'
;MGVCKRHKERFPSFQDQLNVALRHHCRDGNLKWVSLLLWAGADPYAKGPESYGEDPDPEESLCALEYAAIHKHFDIFRLKQIRVPPDHPIAAELLRNACWAEDAGFLVELVEKGFNPADQNDGGSSLIQQCIQCFPWGSRYGWLGRGRETDIDSSRSRETLKMIHILAKHGAQWTPKERYEFNDARRSLLKMEADYTVELVWIMSKYKSCSRTALEQLLKTPNIRKHVAEKLPRINELLNEFPPDQNPAD
;
A
#
# COMPACT_ATOMS: atom_id res chain seq x y z
N MET A 1 -9.88 -22.02 -25.74
CA MET A 1 -9.52 -23.11 -24.81
C MET A 1 -8.05 -23.47 -25.02
N GLY A 2 -7.22 -23.30 -23.98
CA GLY A 2 -5.76 -23.47 -24.05
C GLY A 2 -5.33 -24.92 -24.30
N VAL A 3 -4.10 -25.08 -24.82
CA VAL A 3 -3.50 -26.37 -25.20
C VAL A 3 -3.43 -27.34 -24.02
N CYS A 4 -3.18 -26.86 -22.80
CA CYS A 4 -2.97 -27.72 -21.64
C CYS A 4 -4.26 -28.37 -21.14
N LYS A 5 -5.42 -27.72 -21.30
CA LYS A 5 -6.71 -28.35 -20.98
C LYS A 5 -6.99 -29.60 -21.82
N ARG A 6 -6.38 -29.75 -23.00
CA ARG A 6 -6.52 -30.95 -23.85
C ARG A 6 -5.60 -32.10 -23.45
N HIS A 7 -4.55 -31.82 -22.67
CA HIS A 7 -3.52 -32.82 -22.31
C HIS A 7 -3.39 -33.02 -20.79
N LYS A 8 -4.24 -32.37 -19.98
CA LYS A 8 -4.21 -32.39 -18.51
C LYS A 8 -4.24 -33.80 -17.93
N GLU A 9 -5.04 -34.70 -18.50
CA GLU A 9 -5.16 -36.09 -18.05
C GLU A 9 -3.92 -36.94 -18.36
N ARG A 10 -3.12 -36.53 -19.36
CA ARG A 10 -1.96 -37.29 -19.83
C ARG A 10 -0.65 -36.88 -19.15
N PHE A 11 -0.54 -35.63 -18.71
CA PHE A 11 0.66 -35.09 -18.05
C PHE A 11 0.26 -34.16 -16.88
N PRO A 12 -0.07 -34.73 -15.70
CA PRO A 12 -0.50 -33.94 -14.54
C PRO A 12 0.52 -32.90 -14.08
N SER A 13 1.82 -33.24 -14.15
CA SER A 13 2.94 -32.36 -13.79
C SER A 13 3.06 -31.12 -14.68
N PHE A 14 2.42 -31.10 -15.85
CA PHE A 14 2.48 -29.97 -16.76
C PHE A 14 1.77 -28.73 -16.19
N GLN A 15 0.74 -28.92 -15.36
CA GLN A 15 0.10 -27.80 -14.67
C GLN A 15 1.05 -27.15 -13.68
N ASP A 16 1.79 -27.94 -12.90
CA ASP A 16 2.77 -27.44 -11.94
C ASP A 16 3.89 -26.70 -12.66
N GLN A 17 4.36 -27.22 -13.81
CA GLN A 17 5.31 -26.52 -14.69
C GLN A 17 4.85 -25.13 -15.09
N LEU A 18 3.61 -25.03 -15.54
CA LEU A 18 3.02 -23.76 -15.97
C LEU A 18 2.86 -22.78 -14.81
N ASN A 19 2.47 -23.26 -13.63
CA ASN A 19 2.28 -22.43 -12.45
C ASN A 19 3.61 -21.89 -11.94
N VAL A 20 4.67 -22.71 -11.90
CA VAL A 20 6.04 -22.28 -11.55
C VAL A 20 6.53 -21.22 -12.54
N ALA A 21 6.43 -21.50 -13.85
CA ALA A 21 6.83 -20.56 -14.89
C ALA A 21 6.04 -19.24 -14.81
N LEU A 22 4.76 -19.29 -14.46
CA LEU A 22 3.93 -18.10 -14.32
C LEU A 22 4.40 -17.24 -13.14
N ARG A 23 4.68 -17.85 -11.98
CA ARG A 23 5.23 -17.12 -10.82
C ARG A 23 6.55 -16.42 -11.18
N HIS A 24 7.47 -17.17 -11.78
CA HIS A 24 8.75 -16.64 -12.25
C HIS A 24 8.58 -15.42 -13.18
N HIS A 25 7.73 -15.53 -14.20
CA HIS A 25 7.54 -14.42 -15.14
C HIS A 25 6.70 -13.26 -14.59
N CYS A 26 5.87 -13.49 -13.57
CA CYS A 26 5.20 -12.42 -12.84
C CYS A 26 6.18 -11.62 -11.98
N ARG A 27 7.14 -12.29 -11.32
CA ARG A 27 8.24 -11.65 -10.60
C ARG A 27 9.12 -10.81 -11.52
N ASP A 28 9.43 -11.31 -12.71
CA ASP A 28 10.27 -10.62 -13.69
C ASP A 28 9.52 -9.55 -14.51
N GLY A 29 8.18 -9.50 -14.42
CA GLY A 29 7.36 -8.54 -15.15
C GLY A 29 7.25 -8.81 -16.65
N ASN A 30 7.50 -10.04 -17.10
CA ASN A 30 7.49 -10.36 -18.53
C ASN A 30 6.07 -10.58 -19.07
N LEU A 31 5.40 -9.48 -19.41
CA LEU A 31 4.00 -9.48 -19.87
C LEU A 31 3.72 -10.46 -21.02
N LYS A 32 4.67 -10.67 -21.94
CA LYS A 32 4.52 -11.60 -23.06
C LYS A 32 4.38 -13.04 -22.56
N TRP A 33 5.27 -13.48 -21.67
CA TRP A 33 5.24 -14.83 -21.12
C TRP A 33 4.08 -15.02 -20.14
N VAL A 34 3.80 -14.02 -19.29
CA VAL A 34 2.62 -14.05 -18.41
C VAL A 34 1.35 -14.25 -19.23
N SER A 35 1.17 -13.48 -20.31
CA SER A 35 -0.01 -13.61 -21.19
C SER A 35 -0.09 -14.99 -21.86
N LEU A 36 1.05 -15.53 -22.32
CA LEU A 36 1.11 -16.85 -22.95
C LEU A 36 0.77 -17.97 -21.96
N LEU A 37 1.28 -17.91 -20.73
CA LEU A 37 1.05 -18.91 -19.70
C LEU A 37 -0.39 -18.89 -19.20
N LEU A 38 -0.97 -17.70 -19.02
CA LEU A 38 -2.41 -17.56 -18.72
C LEU A 38 -3.26 -18.13 -19.85
N TRP A 39 -2.90 -17.89 -21.12
CA TRP A 39 -3.58 -18.49 -22.27
C TRP A 39 -3.43 -20.02 -22.31
N ALA A 40 -2.26 -20.53 -21.93
CA ALA A 40 -1.98 -21.96 -21.86
C ALA A 40 -2.80 -22.66 -20.75
N GLY A 41 -3.20 -21.92 -19.71
CA GLY A 41 -4.04 -22.41 -18.60
C GLY A 41 -3.30 -22.50 -17.27
N ALA A 42 -2.20 -21.77 -17.09
CA ALA A 42 -1.60 -21.56 -15.79
C ALA A 42 -2.61 -20.92 -14.81
N ASP A 43 -2.56 -21.33 -13.56
CA ASP A 43 -3.41 -20.79 -12.50
C ASP A 43 -2.67 -19.65 -11.77
N PRO A 44 -3.13 -18.38 -11.89
CA PRO A 44 -2.47 -17.26 -11.24
C PRO A 44 -2.59 -17.25 -9.70
N TYR A 45 -3.52 -18.03 -9.14
CA TYR A 45 -3.75 -18.13 -7.69
C TYR A 45 -3.04 -19.30 -7.04
N ALA A 46 -2.45 -20.20 -7.84
CA ALA A 46 -1.70 -21.33 -7.32
C ALA A 46 -0.44 -20.86 -6.60
N LYS A 47 -0.38 -21.16 -5.30
CA LYS A 47 0.81 -20.96 -4.46
C LYS A 47 1.87 -22.01 -4.74
N GLY A 48 3.13 -21.65 -4.53
CA GLY A 48 4.25 -22.60 -4.59
C GLY A 48 5.57 -21.91 -4.94
N PRO A 49 6.64 -22.70 -5.13
CA PRO A 49 7.96 -22.17 -5.47
C PRO A 49 7.96 -21.50 -6.84
N GLU A 50 8.79 -20.48 -7.02
CA GLU A 50 9.01 -19.83 -8.31
C GLU A 50 10.06 -20.54 -9.17
N SER A 51 10.84 -21.45 -8.57
CA SER A 51 11.85 -22.27 -9.24
C SER A 51 11.56 -23.77 -9.11
N TYR A 52 11.98 -24.54 -10.12
CA TYR A 52 11.77 -25.99 -10.18
C TYR A 52 12.58 -26.81 -9.17
N GLY A 53 13.61 -26.20 -8.58
CA GLY A 53 14.53 -26.86 -7.65
C GLY A 53 14.34 -26.44 -6.20
N GLU A 54 13.31 -25.67 -5.90
CA GLU A 54 13.01 -25.21 -4.54
C GLU A 54 11.94 -26.09 -3.92
N ASP A 55 12.18 -26.51 -2.69
CA ASP A 55 11.18 -27.23 -1.92
C ASP A 55 10.03 -26.27 -1.57
N PRO A 56 8.75 -26.69 -1.72
CA PRO A 56 7.64 -25.85 -1.36
C PRO A 56 7.66 -25.56 0.14
N ASP A 57 7.78 -24.29 0.51
CA ASP A 57 7.50 -23.83 1.86
C ASP A 57 6.06 -23.27 1.90
N PRO A 58 5.09 -23.94 2.53
CA PRO A 58 3.71 -23.46 2.59
C PRO A 58 3.56 -22.11 3.29
N GLU A 59 4.48 -21.73 4.18
CA GLU A 59 4.44 -20.47 4.93
C GLU A 59 4.96 -19.30 4.08
N GLU A 60 5.94 -19.55 3.21
CA GLU A 60 6.54 -18.53 2.33
C GLU A 60 5.98 -18.55 0.89
N SER A 61 5.21 -19.58 0.53
CA SER A 61 4.69 -19.74 -0.83
C SER A 61 3.69 -18.65 -1.22
N LEU A 62 4.05 -17.90 -2.26
CA LEU A 62 3.22 -16.89 -2.90
C LEU A 62 2.61 -17.40 -4.20
N CYS A 63 1.48 -16.83 -4.59
CA CYS A 63 0.92 -17.01 -5.93
C CYS A 63 1.53 -16.01 -6.93
N ALA A 64 1.24 -16.20 -8.21
CA ALA A 64 1.82 -15.38 -9.27
C ALA A 64 1.44 -13.89 -9.16
N LEU A 65 0.23 -13.60 -8.69
CA LEU A 65 -0.23 -12.22 -8.53
C LEU A 65 0.41 -11.52 -7.33
N GLU A 66 0.70 -12.24 -6.25
CA GLU A 66 1.44 -11.69 -5.10
C GLU A 66 2.86 -11.29 -5.53
N TYR A 67 3.55 -12.14 -6.30
CA TYR A 67 4.85 -11.79 -6.89
C TYR A 67 4.78 -10.55 -7.80
N ALA A 68 3.78 -10.47 -8.68
CA ALA A 68 3.61 -9.31 -9.54
C ALA A 68 3.39 -8.01 -8.73
N ALA A 69 2.66 -8.07 -7.63
CA ALA A 69 2.41 -6.92 -6.76
C ALA A 69 3.66 -6.46 -6.01
N ILE A 70 4.38 -7.40 -5.39
CA ILE A 70 5.63 -7.12 -4.63
C ILE A 70 6.68 -6.47 -5.54
N HIS A 71 6.81 -6.99 -6.76
CA HIS A 71 7.74 -6.47 -7.75
C HIS A 71 7.20 -5.29 -8.57
N LYS A 72 6.02 -4.76 -8.21
CA LYS A 72 5.40 -3.56 -8.80
C LYS A 72 5.10 -3.68 -10.30
N HIS A 73 4.89 -4.90 -10.80
CA HIS A 73 4.51 -5.17 -12.18
C HIS A 73 2.99 -5.05 -12.37
N PHE A 74 2.45 -3.87 -12.08
CA PHE A 74 1.01 -3.64 -12.02
C PHE A 74 0.28 -3.79 -13.35
N ASP A 75 0.99 -3.67 -14.48
CA ASP A 75 0.44 -3.93 -15.82
C ASP A 75 -0.10 -5.35 -15.99
N ILE A 76 0.41 -6.32 -15.21
CA ILE A 76 -0.09 -7.70 -15.21
C ILE A 76 -1.57 -7.73 -14.80
N PHE A 77 -1.98 -6.90 -13.84
CA PHE A 77 -3.37 -6.83 -13.35
C PHE A 77 -4.34 -6.21 -14.37
N ARG A 78 -3.83 -5.65 -15.47
CA ARG A 78 -4.62 -5.09 -16.58
C ARG A 78 -4.90 -6.14 -17.68
N LEU A 79 -4.30 -7.34 -17.58
CA LEU A 79 -4.58 -8.44 -18.50
C LEU A 79 -6.02 -8.96 -18.33
N LYS A 80 -6.73 -9.17 -19.45
CA LYS A 80 -8.16 -9.57 -19.45
C LYS A 80 -8.45 -10.89 -18.73
N GLN A 81 -7.43 -11.75 -18.62
CA GLN A 81 -7.48 -13.05 -17.96
C GLN A 81 -7.42 -12.93 -16.43
N ILE A 82 -6.94 -11.81 -15.90
CA ILE A 82 -6.81 -11.59 -14.46
C ILE A 82 -8.02 -10.79 -13.97
N ARG A 83 -8.69 -11.33 -12.96
CA ARG A 83 -9.81 -10.69 -12.28
C ARG A 83 -9.71 -10.99 -10.80
N VAL A 84 -9.11 -10.07 -10.05
CA VAL A 84 -9.05 -10.17 -8.59
C VAL A 84 -10.29 -9.47 -8.03
N PRO A 85 -11.23 -10.19 -7.39
CA PRO A 85 -12.35 -9.54 -6.74
C PRO A 85 -11.88 -8.86 -5.43
N PRO A 86 -12.56 -7.79 -4.98
CA PRO A 86 -12.18 -7.04 -3.77
C PRO A 86 -12.13 -7.86 -2.47
N ASP A 87 -12.87 -8.96 -2.41
CA ASP A 87 -12.98 -9.88 -1.28
C ASP A 87 -11.98 -11.05 -1.35
N HIS A 88 -11.13 -11.09 -2.38
CA HIS A 88 -10.12 -12.14 -2.51
C HIS A 88 -9.10 -12.06 -1.38
N PRO A 89 -8.59 -13.20 -0.86
CA PRO A 89 -7.55 -13.21 0.18
C PRO A 89 -6.28 -12.39 -0.11
N ILE A 90 -5.99 -12.11 -1.38
CA ILE A 90 -4.80 -11.32 -1.78
C ILE A 90 -5.07 -9.81 -1.82
N ALA A 91 -6.33 -9.39 -1.71
CA ALA A 91 -6.74 -8.00 -1.92
C ALA A 91 -6.07 -7.03 -0.94
N ALA A 92 -5.95 -7.42 0.33
CA ALA A 92 -5.24 -6.65 1.36
C ALA A 92 -3.77 -6.44 0.98
N GLU A 93 -3.11 -7.49 0.48
CA GLU A 93 -1.71 -7.41 0.06
C GLU A 93 -1.53 -6.58 -1.22
N LEU A 94 -2.50 -6.59 -2.14
CA LEU A 94 -2.48 -5.71 -3.31
C LEU A 94 -2.55 -4.23 -2.92
N LEU A 95 -3.45 -3.88 -2.00
CA LEU A 95 -3.56 -2.51 -1.48
C LEU A 95 -2.27 -2.08 -0.75
N ARG A 96 -1.70 -2.99 0.05
CA ARG A 96 -0.43 -2.76 0.74
C ARG A 96 0.71 -2.47 -0.25
N ASN A 97 0.86 -3.28 -1.28
CA ASN A 97 1.89 -3.07 -2.29
C ASN A 97 1.64 -1.82 -3.15
N ALA A 98 0.37 -1.48 -3.41
CA ALA A 98 0.01 -0.24 -4.08
C ALA A 98 0.45 1.01 -3.29
N CYS A 99 0.43 0.95 -1.95
CA CYS A 99 0.93 2.03 -1.10
C CYS A 99 2.48 2.16 -1.11
N TRP A 100 3.18 1.10 -1.55
CA TRP A 100 4.64 1.09 -1.76
C TRP A 100 5.08 1.37 -3.21
N ALA A 101 4.13 1.43 -4.15
CA ALA A 101 4.36 1.83 -5.53
C ALA A 101 4.98 3.22 -5.62
N GLU A 102 5.62 3.60 -6.73
CA GLU A 102 6.21 4.94 -6.86
C GLU A 102 5.13 6.04 -7.02
N ASP A 103 4.05 5.71 -7.73
CA ASP A 103 2.89 6.55 -8.00
C ASP A 103 1.58 5.93 -7.48
N ALA A 104 0.55 6.76 -7.33
CA ALA A 104 -0.75 6.34 -6.81
C ALA A 104 -1.65 5.62 -7.84
N GLY A 105 -1.22 5.45 -9.09
CA GLY A 105 -2.06 4.97 -10.19
C GLY A 105 -2.68 3.61 -9.92
N PHE A 106 -1.89 2.64 -9.46
CA PHE A 106 -2.43 1.31 -9.14
C PHE A 106 -3.38 1.33 -7.94
N LEU A 107 -3.11 2.18 -6.94
CA LEU A 107 -4.01 2.35 -5.80
C LEU A 107 -5.37 2.91 -6.24
N VAL A 108 -5.37 3.92 -7.13
CA VAL A 108 -6.60 4.47 -7.72
C VAL A 108 -7.39 3.36 -8.41
N GLU A 109 -6.74 2.56 -9.26
CA GLU A 109 -7.40 1.46 -9.98
C GLU A 109 -8.04 0.43 -9.04
N LEU A 110 -7.36 0.07 -7.95
CA LEU A 110 -7.90 -0.89 -6.98
C LEU A 110 -9.13 -0.32 -6.27
N VAL A 111 -9.03 0.91 -5.79
CA VAL A 111 -10.12 1.56 -5.05
C VAL A 111 -11.34 1.81 -5.97
N GLU A 112 -11.12 2.18 -7.23
CA GLU A 112 -12.20 2.30 -8.23
C GLU A 112 -12.89 0.96 -8.54
N LYS A 113 -12.15 -0.15 -8.43
CA LYS A 113 -12.70 -1.52 -8.55
C LYS A 113 -13.42 -1.99 -7.28
N GLY A 114 -13.51 -1.16 -6.23
CA GLY A 114 -14.23 -1.45 -5.00
C GLY A 114 -13.40 -2.14 -3.91
N PHE A 115 -12.07 -2.12 -4.01
CA PHE A 115 -11.20 -2.60 -2.94
C PHE A 115 -11.37 -1.70 -1.71
N ASN A 116 -11.60 -2.31 -0.54
CA ASN A 116 -11.82 -1.57 0.70
C ASN A 116 -10.48 -1.20 1.35
N PRO A 117 -10.15 0.10 1.50
CA PRO A 117 -8.91 0.53 2.14
C PRO A 117 -8.96 0.52 3.69
N ALA A 118 -10.13 0.32 4.30
CA ALA A 118 -10.28 0.10 5.74
C ALA A 118 -10.07 -1.39 6.06
N ASP A 119 -8.83 -1.75 6.41
CA ASP A 119 -8.40 -3.15 6.62
C ASP A 119 -8.54 -3.62 8.07
N GLN A 120 -8.96 -2.76 9.00
CA GLN A 120 -9.18 -3.12 10.40
C GLN A 120 -10.67 -3.19 10.76
N ASN A 121 -10.98 -4.06 11.74
CA ASN A 121 -12.35 -4.31 12.21
C ASN A 121 -13.03 -3.08 12.84
N ASP A 122 -12.26 -2.10 13.31
CA ASP A 122 -12.73 -0.84 13.90
C ASP A 122 -12.90 0.29 12.86
N GLY A 123 -12.78 -0.02 11.56
CA GLY A 123 -12.75 0.98 10.49
C GLY A 123 -11.39 1.66 10.31
N GLY A 124 -10.39 1.28 11.12
CA GLY A 124 -9.01 1.70 10.97
C GLY A 124 -8.37 1.17 9.68
N SER A 125 -7.28 1.82 9.30
CA SER A 125 -6.49 1.49 8.12
C SER A 125 -5.00 1.52 8.46
N SER A 126 -4.34 0.36 8.35
CA SER A 126 -2.88 0.28 8.46
C SER A 126 -2.17 0.95 7.28
N LEU A 127 -2.87 1.11 6.15
CA LEU A 127 -2.33 1.66 4.90
C LEU A 127 -1.91 3.12 5.03
N ILE A 128 -2.67 3.94 5.78
CA ILE A 128 -2.31 5.35 6.00
C ILE A 128 -1.00 5.43 6.81
N GLN A 129 -0.88 4.64 7.88
CA GLN A 129 0.33 4.58 8.69
C GLN A 129 1.53 4.13 7.84
N GLN A 130 1.33 3.13 6.98
CA GLN A 130 2.34 2.65 6.05
C GLN A 130 2.78 3.74 5.05
N CYS A 131 1.86 4.47 4.42
CA CYS A 131 2.20 5.60 3.56
C CYS A 131 3.04 6.65 4.29
N ILE A 132 2.66 6.99 5.53
CA ILE A 132 3.44 7.94 6.35
C ILE A 132 4.86 7.39 6.62
N GLN A 133 5.02 6.10 6.91
CA GLN A 133 6.35 5.49 7.07
C GLN A 133 7.14 5.43 5.76
N CYS A 134 6.46 5.43 4.62
CA CYS A 134 7.05 5.34 3.29
C CYS A 134 7.32 6.69 2.64
N PHE A 135 7.24 7.81 3.37
CA PHE A 135 7.97 9.00 2.93
C PHE A 135 9.42 8.60 2.62
N PRO A 136 10.04 9.15 1.56
CA PRO A 136 11.35 8.69 1.06
C PRO A 136 12.44 8.56 2.12
N TRP A 137 12.29 9.28 3.23
CA TRP A 137 13.22 9.33 4.36
C TRP A 137 12.85 8.46 5.56
N GLY A 138 11.64 7.87 5.60
CA GLY A 138 11.12 7.01 6.66
C GLY A 138 11.39 5.51 6.43
N SER A 139 11.64 5.09 5.19
CA SER A 139 11.96 3.71 4.86
C SER A 139 13.26 3.27 5.53
N ARG A 140 13.26 2.09 6.16
CA ARG A 140 14.42 1.43 6.80
C ARG A 140 15.64 1.36 5.88
N TYR A 141 15.44 1.40 4.56
CA TYR A 141 16.49 1.34 3.54
C TYR A 141 17.09 2.71 3.15
N GLY A 142 16.50 3.82 3.58
CA GLY A 142 17.07 5.17 3.39
C GLY A 142 18.38 5.39 4.17
N TRP A 143 18.71 4.52 5.14
CA TRP A 143 19.96 4.59 5.90
C TRP A 143 21.21 4.26 5.05
N LEU A 144 21.06 3.46 3.99
CA LEU A 144 22.16 3.12 3.06
C LEU A 144 22.51 4.28 2.10
N GLY A 145 21.63 5.29 2.01
CA GLY A 145 21.79 6.46 1.13
C GLY A 145 22.33 7.71 1.82
N ARG A 146 23.07 7.58 2.95
CA ARG A 146 23.74 8.73 3.60
C ARG A 146 24.66 9.43 2.59
N GLY A 147 24.21 10.57 2.05
CA GLY A 147 25.07 11.46 1.28
C GLY A 147 24.46 12.11 0.04
N ARG A 148 23.23 11.78 -0.35
CA ARG A 148 22.54 12.55 -1.38
C ARG A 148 21.54 13.49 -0.71
N GLU A 149 21.80 14.79 -0.81
CA GLU A 149 20.77 15.84 -0.82
C GLU A 149 19.73 15.42 -1.87
N THR A 150 18.76 14.61 -1.44
CA THR A 150 17.60 14.32 -2.26
C THR A 150 16.56 15.37 -1.89
N ASP A 151 15.85 15.85 -2.90
CA ASP A 151 14.80 16.84 -2.71
C ASP A 151 13.78 16.31 -1.69
N ILE A 152 13.60 17.04 -0.59
CA ILE A 152 12.61 16.68 0.43
C ILE A 152 11.21 16.68 -0.20
N ASP A 153 10.97 17.65 -1.10
CA ASP A 153 9.75 17.77 -1.90
C ASP A 153 9.89 17.03 -3.24
N SER A 154 10.15 15.72 -3.15
CA SER A 154 10.22 14.86 -4.34
C SER A 154 8.84 14.53 -4.93
N SER A 155 8.80 14.15 -6.22
CA SER A 155 7.61 13.55 -6.84
C SER A 155 7.07 12.38 -6.04
N ARG A 156 7.94 11.59 -5.42
CA ARG A 156 7.54 10.45 -4.58
C ARG A 156 6.82 10.91 -3.31
N SER A 157 7.35 11.94 -2.65
CA SER A 157 6.74 12.54 -1.45
C SER A 157 5.31 13.03 -1.74
N ARG A 158 5.11 13.70 -2.88
CA ARG A 158 3.79 14.19 -3.34
C ARG A 158 2.83 13.04 -3.68
N GLU A 159 3.31 12.00 -4.37
CA GLU A 159 2.49 10.82 -4.65
C GLU A 159 2.13 10.05 -3.35
N THR A 160 3.01 10.01 -2.35
CA THR A 160 2.66 9.47 -1.02
C THR A 160 1.52 10.25 -0.36
N LEU A 161 1.51 11.59 -0.42
CA LEU A 161 0.39 12.39 0.09
C LEU A 161 -0.91 12.11 -0.65
N LYS A 162 -0.81 12.02 -1.98
CA LYS A 162 -1.94 11.67 -2.84
C LYS A 162 -2.50 10.30 -2.49
N MET A 163 -1.66 9.31 -2.19
CA MET A 163 -2.11 8.00 -1.69
C MET A 163 -2.87 8.14 -0.37
N ILE A 164 -2.33 8.89 0.62
CA ILE A 164 -3.03 9.14 1.89
C ILE A 164 -4.38 9.82 1.64
N HIS A 165 -4.42 10.79 0.74
CA HIS A 165 -5.66 11.48 0.34
C HIS A 165 -6.67 10.51 -0.28
N ILE A 166 -6.25 9.65 -1.22
CA ILE A 166 -7.12 8.64 -1.83
C ILE A 166 -7.67 7.68 -0.76
N LEU A 167 -6.81 7.16 0.10
CA LEU A 167 -7.21 6.26 1.19
C LEU A 167 -8.26 6.92 2.08
N ALA A 168 -7.96 8.13 2.59
CA ALA A 168 -8.85 8.90 3.45
C ALA A 168 -10.20 9.18 2.79
N LYS A 169 -10.19 9.62 1.53
CA LYS A 169 -11.40 9.89 0.73
C LYS A 169 -12.29 8.66 0.59
N HIS A 170 -11.69 7.47 0.56
CA HIS A 170 -12.39 6.20 0.43
C HIS A 170 -12.61 5.47 1.77
N GLY A 171 -12.60 6.23 2.87
CA GLY A 171 -13.06 5.74 4.19
C GLY A 171 -11.98 5.12 5.05
N ALA A 172 -10.71 5.12 4.62
CA ALA A 172 -9.62 4.70 5.48
C ALA A 172 -9.45 5.67 6.66
N GLN A 173 -9.30 5.12 7.87
CA GLN A 173 -9.05 5.90 9.07
C GLN A 173 -7.67 5.59 9.66
N TRP A 174 -6.91 6.62 9.98
CA TRP A 174 -5.68 6.53 10.75
C TRP A 174 -6.02 6.56 12.24
N THR A 175 -6.00 5.38 12.86
CA THR A 175 -6.30 5.17 14.29
C THR A 175 -5.10 4.56 15.02
N PRO A 176 -4.02 5.33 15.27
CA PRO A 176 -2.85 4.80 15.97
C PRO A 176 -3.22 4.29 17.36
N LYS A 177 -2.90 3.02 17.63
CA LYS A 177 -3.16 2.34 18.90
C LYS A 177 -1.93 2.41 19.79
N GLU A 178 -0.75 2.38 19.19
CA GLU A 178 0.50 2.26 19.91
C GLU A 178 1.36 3.53 19.83
N ARG A 179 2.15 3.75 20.89
CA ARG A 179 3.04 4.92 20.96
C ARG A 179 4.08 4.94 19.84
N TYR A 180 4.49 3.77 19.34
CA TYR A 180 5.48 3.69 18.27
C TYR A 180 4.94 4.27 16.95
N GLU A 181 3.66 4.09 16.64
CA GLU A 181 3.03 4.59 15.41
C GLU A 181 3.07 6.11 15.35
N PHE A 182 2.73 6.78 16.46
CA PHE A 182 2.89 8.23 16.60
C PHE A 182 4.35 8.66 16.46
N ASN A 183 5.29 7.93 17.05
CA ASN A 183 6.70 8.28 16.97
C ASN A 183 7.25 8.17 15.55
N ASP A 184 6.87 7.13 14.82
CA ASP A 184 7.29 6.91 13.44
C ASP A 184 6.65 7.92 12.50
N ALA A 185 5.38 8.28 12.72
CA ALA A 185 4.73 9.37 11.99
C ALA A 185 5.47 10.71 12.21
N ARG A 186 5.78 11.07 13.46
CA ARG A 186 6.55 12.29 13.77
C ARG A 186 7.94 12.26 13.14
N ARG A 187 8.66 11.14 13.22
CA ARG A 187 9.99 10.99 12.61
C ARG A 187 9.96 11.18 11.11
N SER A 188 8.91 10.71 10.45
CA SER A 188 8.76 10.84 9.00
C SER A 188 8.45 12.30 8.64
N LEU A 189 7.49 12.92 9.32
CA LEU A 189 7.10 14.32 9.08
C LEU A 189 8.21 15.33 9.40
N LEU A 190 9.01 15.12 10.45
CA LEU A 190 10.13 16.02 10.79
C LEU A 190 11.23 16.08 9.72
N LYS A 191 11.26 15.12 8.79
CA LYS A 191 12.19 15.10 7.65
C LYS A 191 11.59 15.73 6.40
N MET A 192 10.29 16.06 6.43
CA MET A 192 9.56 16.69 5.33
C MET A 192 9.52 18.21 5.53
N GLU A 193 8.98 18.95 4.56
CA GLU A 193 8.63 20.35 4.76
C GLU A 193 7.38 20.48 5.65
N ALA A 194 7.23 21.61 6.35
CA ALA A 194 6.10 21.82 7.25
C ALA A 194 4.74 21.73 6.56
N ASP A 195 4.68 22.08 5.27
CA ASP A 195 3.46 22.04 4.46
C ASP A 195 2.90 20.61 4.30
N TYR A 196 3.76 19.58 4.30
CA TYR A 196 3.34 18.18 4.32
C TYR A 196 2.54 17.84 5.59
N THR A 197 2.92 18.42 6.73
CA THR A 197 2.18 18.24 7.98
C THR A 197 0.83 18.96 7.94
N VAL A 198 0.79 20.16 7.36
CA VAL A 198 -0.46 20.93 7.19
C VAL A 198 -1.43 20.18 6.28
N GLU A 199 -0.94 19.67 5.15
CA GLU A 199 -1.73 18.89 4.20
C GLU A 199 -2.22 17.58 4.82
N LEU A 200 -1.37 16.87 5.59
CA LEU A 200 -1.81 15.69 6.34
C LEU A 200 -2.96 16.04 7.30
N VAL A 201 -2.82 17.09 8.11
CA VAL A 201 -3.87 17.55 9.04
C VAL A 201 -5.15 17.91 8.27
N TRP A 202 -5.01 18.59 7.13
CA TRP A 202 -6.14 18.95 6.28
C TRP A 202 -6.86 17.72 5.72
N ILE A 203 -6.13 16.74 5.18
CA ILE A 203 -6.69 15.47 4.68
C ILE A 203 -7.49 14.80 5.80
N MET A 204 -6.86 14.63 6.96
CA MET A 204 -7.49 13.96 8.10
C MET A 204 -8.75 14.69 8.58
N SER A 205 -8.73 16.03 8.62
CA SER A 205 -9.87 16.86 9.00
C SER A 205 -11.01 16.78 7.99
N LYS A 206 -10.69 16.99 6.72
CA LYS A 206 -11.68 16.99 5.62
C LYS A 206 -12.45 15.68 5.52
N TYR A 207 -11.78 14.55 5.68
CA TYR A 207 -12.39 13.23 5.52
C TYR A 207 -12.76 12.56 6.83
N LYS A 208 -12.50 13.21 7.98
CA LYS A 208 -12.69 12.64 9.32
C LYS A 208 -11.96 11.30 9.45
N SER A 209 -10.77 11.23 8.87
CA SER A 209 -9.95 10.02 8.77
C SER A 209 -9.08 9.80 10.01
N CYS A 210 -9.27 10.52 11.10
CA CYS A 210 -8.71 10.20 12.41
C CYS A 210 -9.53 10.93 13.50
N SER A 211 -9.19 10.73 14.77
CA SER A 211 -9.75 11.55 15.86
C SER A 211 -9.00 12.87 16.01
N ARG A 212 -9.66 13.87 16.62
CA ARG A 212 -8.99 15.14 16.97
C ARG A 212 -7.87 14.87 17.96
N THR A 213 -8.13 14.03 18.96
CA THR A 213 -7.14 13.61 19.95
C THR A 213 -5.89 13.01 19.29
N ALA A 214 -6.04 12.19 18.23
CA ALA A 214 -4.89 11.62 17.51
C ALA A 214 -4.01 12.70 16.86
N LEU A 215 -4.61 13.72 16.21
CA LEU A 215 -3.85 14.84 15.63
C LEU A 215 -3.16 15.68 16.70
N GLU A 216 -3.86 15.99 17.79
CA GLU A 216 -3.28 16.74 18.91
C GLU A 216 -2.11 15.97 19.53
N GLN A 217 -2.23 14.64 19.69
CA GLN A 217 -1.13 13.80 20.12
C GLN A 217 0.02 13.84 19.12
N LEU A 218 -0.23 13.68 17.82
CA LEU A 218 0.80 13.77 16.78
C LEU A 218 1.60 15.07 16.91
N LEU A 219 0.91 16.21 17.07
CA LEU A 219 1.46 17.56 17.12
C LEU A 219 2.05 17.97 18.48
N LYS A 220 1.82 17.18 19.54
CA LYS A 220 2.15 17.54 20.94
C LYS A 220 3.64 17.83 21.19
N THR A 221 4.56 17.20 20.45
CA THR A 221 5.98 17.23 20.81
C THR A 221 6.62 18.58 20.46
N PRO A 222 7.57 19.09 21.28
CA PRO A 222 8.23 20.37 21.02
C PRO A 222 8.89 20.45 19.64
N ASN A 223 9.48 19.34 19.17
CA ASN A 223 10.14 19.30 17.86
C ASN A 223 9.14 19.49 16.71
N ILE A 224 7.97 18.83 16.76
CA ILE A 224 6.94 19.01 15.74
C ILE A 224 6.39 20.43 15.80
N ARG A 225 6.08 20.95 16.99
CA ARG A 225 5.57 22.32 17.15
C ARG A 225 6.55 23.37 16.62
N LYS A 226 7.85 23.18 16.85
CA LYS A 226 8.90 24.02 16.26
C LYS A 226 8.94 23.89 14.75
N HIS A 227 8.83 22.67 14.23
CA HIS A 227 8.86 22.39 12.80
C HIS A 227 7.71 23.07 12.04
N VAL A 228 6.50 23.09 12.62
CA VAL A 228 5.31 23.70 12.00
C VAL A 228 5.00 25.12 12.51
N ALA A 229 5.94 25.78 13.21
CA ALA A 229 5.67 27.01 13.95
C ALA A 229 5.00 28.11 13.12
N GLU A 230 5.49 28.34 11.90
CA GLU A 230 4.95 29.36 10.98
C GLU A 230 3.55 29.00 10.46
N LYS A 231 3.22 27.71 10.42
CA LYS A 231 1.95 27.17 9.91
C LYS A 231 0.96 26.82 11.02
N LEU A 232 1.33 27.01 12.29
CA LEU A 232 0.48 26.73 13.45
C LEU A 232 -0.90 27.41 13.39
N PRO A 233 -1.04 28.69 12.98
CA PRO A 233 -2.35 29.32 12.87
C PRO A 233 -3.30 28.54 11.97
N ARG A 234 -2.81 28.08 10.81
CA ARG A 234 -3.59 27.27 9.86
C ARG A 234 -3.92 25.89 10.41
N ILE A 235 -2.96 25.25 11.08
CA ILE A 235 -3.19 23.95 11.73
C ILE A 235 -4.29 24.06 12.80
N ASN A 236 -4.24 25.11 13.62
CA ASN A 236 -5.25 25.33 14.67
C ASN A 236 -6.65 25.61 14.07
N GLU A 237 -6.73 26.34 12.96
CA GLU A 237 -7.98 26.52 12.22
C GLU A 237 -8.56 25.16 11.79
N LEU A 238 -7.74 24.30 11.17
CA LEU A 238 -8.15 22.96 10.73
C LEU A 238 -8.56 22.03 11.88
N LEU A 239 -7.90 22.15 13.04
CA LEU A 239 -8.27 21.41 14.25
C LEU A 239 -9.58 21.90 14.88
N ASN A 240 -9.92 23.18 14.71
CA ASN A 240 -11.17 23.74 15.20
C ASN A 240 -12.37 23.38 14.30
N GLU A 241 -12.13 23.10 13.02
CA GLU A 241 -13.14 22.53 12.11
C GLU A 241 -13.48 21.06 12.45
N PHE A 242 -12.61 20.39 13.23
CA PHE A 242 -12.84 19.02 13.67
C PHE A 242 -13.96 18.98 14.72
N PRO A 243 -15.00 18.15 14.54
CA PRO A 243 -15.96 17.92 15.62
C PRO A 243 -15.23 17.38 16.85
N PRO A 244 -15.60 17.81 18.06
CA PRO A 244 -15.05 17.20 19.28
C PRO A 244 -15.32 15.70 19.24
N ASP A 245 -14.34 14.90 19.68
CA ASP A 245 -14.47 13.44 19.71
C ASP A 245 -15.75 13.11 20.49
N GLN A 246 -16.69 12.41 19.84
CA GLN A 246 -17.89 11.94 20.53
C GLN A 246 -17.43 11.04 21.67
N ASN A 247 -17.70 11.42 22.91
CA ASN A 247 -17.53 10.51 24.03
C ASN A 247 -18.34 9.24 23.72
N PRO A 248 -17.76 8.03 23.86
CA PRO A 248 -18.53 6.80 23.83
C PRO A 248 -19.36 6.74 25.12
N ALA A 249 -20.49 7.43 25.11
CA ALA A 249 -21.54 7.39 26.12
C ALA A 249 -22.85 7.78 25.43
N ASP A 250 -23.46 6.79 24.78
CA ASP A 250 -24.84 6.34 25.04
C ASP A 250 -25.11 5.02 24.26
#